data_AF-A0A2A7U6W2-F1
#
_entry.id   AF-A0A2A7U6W2-F1
#
_cell.length_a   1.000
_cell.length_b   1.000
_cell.length_c   1.000
_cell.angle_alpha   90.00
_cell.angle_beta   90.00
_cell.angle_gamma   90.00
#
_symmetry.space_group_name_H-M   'P 1'
#
loop_
_entity.id
_entity.type
_entity.pdbx_description
1 polymer ?
#
loop_
_entity_poly.entity_id
_entity_poly.type
_entity_poly.pdbx_seq_one_letter_code
_entity_poly.pdbx_strand_id
1 'polypeptide(L)'
;MQRFNPAYLIPHIPKDQNLADEFHRRLIEWINDFHRSLDEEHEVGARLVSFGQTVTFHIDDIGYWNPSLISFQGKNENGEVVELIQHVSQISVLLVALKRENIHQPKRPIGFASWEEYDEQKA
;
A
#
# COMPACT_ATOMS: atom_id res chain seq x y z
N MET A 1 29.35 1.58 -42.08
CA MET A 1 27.89 1.33 -41.98
C MET A 1 27.58 0.87 -40.57
N GLN A 2 27.02 1.74 -39.72
CA GLN A 2 26.52 1.35 -38.40
C GLN A 2 25.25 0.52 -38.59
N ARG A 3 25.21 -0.65 -37.96
CA ARG A 3 24.05 -1.54 -38.00
C ARG A 3 22.94 -0.96 -37.12
N PHE A 4 21.75 -0.82 -37.69
CA PHE A 4 20.53 -0.48 -36.96
C PHE A 4 20.21 -1.63 -35.99
N ASN A 5 20.04 -1.33 -34.69
CA ASN A 5 19.63 -2.32 -33.69
C ASN A 5 18.17 -2.06 -33.29
N PRO A 6 17.20 -2.88 -33.75
CA PRO A 6 15.76 -2.62 -33.55
C PRO A 6 15.29 -2.80 -32.09
N ALA A 7 16.15 -3.30 -31.19
CA ALA A 7 15.83 -3.49 -29.78
C ALA A 7 15.61 -2.19 -28.98
N TYR A 8 15.89 -1.02 -29.55
CA TYR A 8 15.66 0.29 -28.91
C TYR A 8 14.31 0.94 -29.22
N LEU A 9 13.42 0.24 -29.92
CA LEU A 9 12.06 0.71 -30.22
C LEU A 9 11.01 0.05 -29.30
N ILE A 10 11.32 -0.13 -28.01
CA ILE A 10 10.24 -0.32 -27.03
C ILE A 10 9.66 1.07 -26.83
N PRO A 11 8.44 1.38 -27.32
CA PRO A 11 7.82 2.65 -27.00
C PRO A 11 7.72 2.73 -25.48
N HIS A 12 8.31 3.77 -24.90
CA HIS A 12 7.99 4.15 -23.53
C HIS A 12 6.54 4.67 -23.58
N ILE A 13 5.59 3.74 -23.51
CA ILE A 13 4.16 4.06 -23.39
C ILE A 13 4.05 4.78 -22.04
N PRO A 14 3.69 6.08 -22.01
CA PRO A 14 3.51 6.77 -20.75
C PRO A 14 2.49 5.99 -19.94
N LYS A 15 2.89 5.55 -18.75
CA LYS A 15 2.00 4.81 -17.86
C LYS A 15 0.89 5.76 -17.42
N ASP A 16 -0.36 5.36 -17.63
CA ASP A 16 -1.51 6.16 -17.22
C ASP A 16 -1.52 6.29 -15.70
N GLN A 17 -1.22 7.50 -15.23
CA GLN A 17 -1.09 7.84 -13.82
C GLN A 17 -2.41 7.74 -13.05
N ASN A 18 -3.53 7.55 -13.74
CA ASN A 18 -4.84 7.39 -13.12
C ASN A 18 -5.28 5.92 -12.99
N LEU A 19 -4.42 4.95 -13.35
CA LEU A 19 -4.67 3.54 -13.11
C LEU A 19 -4.45 3.16 -11.65
N ALA A 20 -5.23 2.19 -11.18
CA ALA A 20 -5.19 1.70 -9.81
C ALA A 20 -3.78 1.24 -9.39
N ASP A 21 -2.98 0.69 -10.29
CA ASP A 21 -1.61 0.28 -9.99
C ASP A 21 -0.70 1.46 -9.59
N GLU A 22 -0.85 2.63 -10.22
CA GLU A 22 -0.13 3.84 -9.81
C GLU A 22 -0.66 4.43 -8.50
N PHE A 23 -1.97 4.34 -8.24
CA PHE A 23 -2.51 4.72 -6.91
C PHE A 23 -1.98 3.80 -5.82
N HIS A 24 -1.97 2.49 -6.07
CA HIS A 24 -1.44 1.47 -5.17
C HIS A 24 0.03 1.73 -4.81
N ARG A 25 0.89 1.93 -5.81
CA ARG A 25 2.31 2.24 -5.58
C ARG A 25 2.49 3.44 -4.63
N ARG A 26 1.78 4.54 -4.90
CA ARG A 26 1.85 5.77 -4.08
C ARG A 26 1.29 5.56 -2.67
N LEU A 27 0.23 4.77 -2.52
CA LEU A 27 -0.34 4.44 -1.20
C LEU A 27 0.61 3.59 -0.38
N ILE A 28 1.19 2.55 -0.99
CA ILE A 28 2.21 1.70 -0.35
C ILE A 28 3.39 2.55 0.12
N GLU A 29 3.87 3.49 -0.70
CA GLU A 29 4.93 4.41 -0.31
C GLU A 29 4.56 5.26 0.91
N TRP A 30 3.40 5.95 0.89
CA TRP A 30 2.97 6.75 2.03
C TRP A 30 2.75 5.94 3.31
N ILE A 31 2.18 4.75 3.19
CA ILE A 31 1.88 3.87 4.32
C ILE A 31 3.15 3.33 4.95
N ASN A 32 4.10 2.86 4.13
CA ASN A 32 5.37 2.35 4.63
C ASN A 32 6.26 3.45 5.19
N ASP A 33 6.28 4.64 4.59
CA ASP A 33 7.03 5.78 5.13
C ASP A 33 6.46 6.21 6.49
N PHE A 34 5.14 6.25 6.65
CA PHE A 34 4.50 6.49 7.95
C PHE A 34 4.81 5.36 8.93
N HIS A 35 4.63 4.10 8.54
CA HIS A 35 4.90 2.93 9.39
C HIS A 35 6.33 2.91 9.93
N ARG A 36 7.32 3.20 9.06
CA ARG A 36 8.74 3.27 9.39
C ARG A 36 9.07 4.42 10.35
N SER A 37 8.28 5.50 10.32
CA SER A 37 8.46 6.65 11.22
C SER A 37 7.97 6.42 12.65
N LEU A 38 7.13 5.39 12.87
CA LEU A 38 6.62 5.04 14.20
C LEU A 38 7.67 4.27 15.01
N ASP A 39 7.57 4.38 16.35
CA ASP A 39 8.38 3.60 17.28
C ASP A 39 8.13 2.07 17.17
N GLU A 40 8.90 1.30 17.94
CA GLU A 40 8.81 -0.17 17.96
C GLU A 40 7.57 -0.73 18.66
N GLU A 41 6.80 0.11 19.38
CA GLU A 41 5.56 -0.27 20.07
C GLU A 41 4.33 -0.08 19.18
N HIS A 42 4.45 0.72 18.11
CA HIS A 42 3.36 1.06 17.21
C HIS A 42 3.57 0.62 15.76
N GLU A 43 2.47 0.33 15.09
CA GLU A 43 2.37 0.07 13.67
C GLU A 43 1.28 0.91 13.02
N VAL A 44 1.32 0.99 11.69
CA VAL A 44 0.30 1.72 10.93
C VAL A 44 -1.03 0.99 10.97
N GLY A 45 -2.06 1.69 11.40
CA GLY A 45 -3.45 1.36 11.09
C GLY A 45 -4.01 2.30 10.04
N ALA A 46 -5.05 1.85 9.35
CA ALA A 46 -5.87 2.71 8.53
C ALA A 46 -7.20 2.98 9.22
N ARG A 47 -7.60 4.25 9.19
CA ARG A 47 -8.98 4.66 9.41
C ARG A 47 -9.58 5.10 8.08
N LEU A 48 -10.54 4.35 7.58
CA LEU A 48 -11.25 4.66 6.34
C LEU A 48 -12.67 5.13 6.66
N VAL A 49 -13.12 6.15 5.94
CA VAL A 49 -14.47 6.70 6.06
C VAL A 49 -15.28 6.27 4.85
N SER A 50 -16.39 5.58 5.07
CA SER A 50 -17.31 5.16 4.02
C SER A 50 -18.75 5.38 4.48
N PHE A 51 -19.51 6.18 3.73
CA PHE A 51 -20.94 6.45 3.98
C PHE A 51 -21.30 6.81 5.43
N GLY A 52 -20.47 7.64 6.08
CA GLY A 52 -20.69 8.08 7.46
C GLY A 52 -20.30 7.06 8.54
N GLN A 53 -19.82 5.88 8.13
CA GLN A 53 -19.21 4.89 9.01
C GLN A 53 -17.69 5.00 8.92
N THR A 54 -17.04 4.79 10.05
CA THR A 54 -15.58 4.77 10.15
C THR A 54 -15.15 3.35 10.46
N VAL A 55 -14.26 2.80 9.64
CA VAL A 55 -13.67 1.48 9.85
C VAL A 55 -12.20 1.69 10.18
N THR A 56 -11.73 1.13 11.30
CA THR A 56 -10.32 1.19 11.72
C THR A 56 -9.78 -0.23 11.86
N PHE A 57 -8.62 -0.51 11.26
CA PHE A 57 -7.96 -1.81 11.32
C PHE A 57 -6.44 -1.68 11.07
N HIS A 58 -5.70 -2.69 11.50
CA HIS A 58 -4.28 -2.86 11.17
C HIS A 58 -4.17 -3.23 9.70
N ILE A 59 -3.32 -2.53 8.94
CA ILE A 59 -3.12 -2.84 7.52
C ILE A 59 -2.06 -3.93 7.42
N ASP A 60 -2.38 -5.04 6.75
CA ASP A 60 -1.44 -6.11 6.43
C ASP A 60 -0.95 -6.00 4.99
N ASP A 61 -1.87 -5.73 4.06
CA ASP A 61 -1.59 -5.64 2.62
C ASP A 61 -2.57 -4.72 1.89
N ILE A 62 -2.18 -4.30 0.67
CA ILE A 62 -3.01 -3.50 -0.23
C ILE A 62 -2.99 -4.12 -1.62
N GLY A 63 -4.17 -4.40 -2.16
CA GLY A 63 -4.36 -4.90 -3.52
C GLY A 63 -4.80 -3.81 -4.49
N TYR A 64 -4.70 -4.09 -5.79
CA TYR A 64 -5.27 -3.23 -6.83
C TYR A 64 -5.84 -4.04 -7.99
N TRP A 65 -6.78 -3.44 -8.71
CA TRP A 65 -7.31 -3.96 -9.96
C TRP A 65 -7.55 -2.81 -10.94
N ASN A 66 -6.81 -2.82 -12.06
CA ASN A 66 -6.94 -1.80 -13.09
C ASN A 66 -8.30 -1.88 -13.81
N PRO A 67 -8.97 -0.74 -14.07
CA PRO A 67 -8.40 0.60 -13.98
C PRO A 67 -8.53 1.28 -12.62
N SER A 68 -9.35 0.80 -11.68
CA SER A 68 -9.87 1.72 -10.65
C SER A 68 -10.17 1.18 -9.27
N LEU A 69 -9.84 -0.08 -8.93
CA LEU A 69 -10.12 -0.62 -7.60
C LEU A 69 -8.84 -0.77 -6.77
N ILE A 70 -8.94 -0.43 -5.48
CA ILE A 70 -7.93 -0.70 -4.45
C ILE A 70 -8.61 -1.53 -3.35
N SER A 71 -7.90 -2.51 -2.79
CA SER A 71 -8.34 -3.20 -1.57
C SER A 71 -7.36 -2.98 -0.43
N PHE A 72 -7.89 -2.75 0.77
CA PHE A 72 -7.12 -2.69 2.02
C PHE A 72 -7.46 -3.92 2.85
N GLN A 73 -6.45 -4.70 3.21
CA GLN A 73 -6.60 -5.97 3.90
C GLN A 73 -5.94 -5.90 5.28
N GLY A 74 -6.52 -6.58 6.26
CA GLY A 74 -5.87 -6.79 7.55
C GLY A 74 -6.83 -7.24 8.63
N LYS A 75 -6.63 -6.77 9.86
CA LYS A 75 -7.43 -7.19 11.03
C LYS A 75 -8.00 -6.04 11.82
N ASN A 76 -9.28 -6.15 12.18
CA ASN A 76 -9.92 -5.18 13.07
C ASN A 76 -9.52 -5.40 14.55
N GLU A 77 -10.05 -4.56 15.44
CA GLU A 77 -9.76 -4.62 16.88
C GLU A 77 -10.19 -5.95 17.56
N ASN A 78 -11.08 -6.72 16.93
CA ASN A 78 -11.51 -8.05 17.41
C ASN A 78 -10.61 -9.19 16.87
N GLY A 79 -9.60 -8.87 16.04
CA GLY A 79 -8.77 -9.84 15.34
C GLY A 79 -9.46 -10.51 14.15
N GLU A 80 -10.61 -10.00 13.71
CA GLU A 80 -11.32 -10.53 12.53
C GLU A 80 -10.63 -10.04 11.26
N VAL A 81 -10.43 -10.94 10.31
CA VAL A 81 -9.89 -10.60 8.99
C VAL A 81 -10.91 -9.74 8.25
N VAL A 82 -10.47 -8.57 7.79
CA VAL A 82 -11.28 -7.62 7.05
C VAL A 82 -10.61 -7.26 5.74
N GLU A 83 -11.43 -7.03 4.71
CA GLU A 83 -11.01 -6.47 3.45
C GLU A 83 -11.99 -5.38 3.03
N LEU A 84 -11.48 -4.19 2.75
CA LEU A 84 -12.26 -3.06 2.26
C LEU A 84 -11.84 -2.73 0.83
N ILE A 85 -12.79 -2.86 -0.11
CA ILE A 85 -12.59 -2.54 -1.52
C ILE A 85 -13.19 -1.16 -1.81
N GLN A 86 -12.41 -0.30 -2.46
CA GLN A 86 -12.83 1.06 -2.83
C GLN A 86 -12.45 1.38 -4.28
N HIS A 87 -13.27 2.23 -4.92
CA HIS A 87 -12.86 2.88 -6.15
C HIS A 87 -11.80 3.96 -5.84
N VAL A 88 -10.80 4.15 -6.71
CA VAL A 88 -9.71 5.12 -6.52
C VAL A 88 -10.18 6.54 -6.23
N SER A 89 -11.31 6.95 -6.82
CA SER A 89 -11.91 8.28 -6.58
C SER A 89 -12.61 8.45 -5.22
N GLN A 90 -12.78 7.35 -4.46
CA GLN A 90 -13.44 7.34 -3.15
C GLN A 90 -12.44 7.12 -2.02
N ILE A 91 -11.14 6.96 -2.33
CA ILE A 91 -10.13 6.69 -1.33
C ILE A 91 -9.99 7.90 -0.40
N SER A 92 -10.31 7.66 0.86
CA SER A 92 -10.08 8.59 1.96
C SER A 92 -9.55 7.80 3.14
N VAL A 93 -8.22 7.80 3.28
CA VAL A 93 -7.50 7.07 4.32
C VAL A 93 -6.83 8.04 5.28
N LEU A 94 -7.04 7.83 6.58
CA LEU A 94 -6.25 8.44 7.64
C LEU A 94 -5.32 7.37 8.21
N LEU A 95 -4.01 7.64 8.20
CA LEU A 95 -3.02 6.79 8.86
C LEU A 95 -2.95 7.13 10.35
N VAL A 96 -3.04 6.09 11.18
CA VAL A 96 -3.01 6.22 12.65
C VAL A 96 -1.98 5.26 13.23
N ALA A 97 -1.34 5.65 14.33
CA ALA A 97 -0.47 4.75 15.08
C ALA A 97 -1.32 3.85 15.98
N LEU A 98 -1.29 2.54 15.73
CA LEU A 98 -1.94 1.52 16.56
C LEU A 98 -0.87 0.75 17.34
N LYS A 99 -1.20 0.28 18.55
CA LYS A 99 -0.29 -0.59 19.30
C LYS A 99 -0.12 -1.91 18.57
N ARG A 100 1.11 -2.38 18.46
CA ARG A 100 1.40 -3.63 17.75
C ARG A 100 0.76 -4.83 18.43
N GLU A 101 0.22 -5.75 17.62
CA GLU A 101 -0.28 -7.03 18.13
C GLU A 101 0.86 -7.87 18.75
N ASN A 102 2.08 -7.77 18.21
CA ASN A 102 3.24 -8.54 18.67
C ASN A 102 4.54 -7.72 18.63
N ILE A 103 4.92 -7.18 19.79
CA ILE A 103 6.15 -6.39 19.98
C ILE A 103 7.44 -7.22 19.86
N HIS A 104 7.36 -8.56 19.93
CA HIS A 104 8.54 -9.43 19.87
C HIS A 104 8.96 -9.77 18.44
N GLN A 105 8.10 -9.52 17.45
CA GLN A 105 8.47 -9.64 16.05
C GLN A 105 9.10 -8.32 15.58
N PRO A 106 10.04 -8.32 14.63
CA PRO A 106 10.49 -7.08 14.01
C PRO A 106 9.36 -6.46 13.16
N LYS A 107 9.30 -5.12 13.09
CA LYS A 107 8.38 -4.42 12.17
C LYS A 107 8.71 -4.76 10.72
N ARG A 108 7.68 -5.02 9.92
CA ARG A 108 7.81 -5.30 8.49
C ARG A 108 7.03 -4.26 7.68
N PRO A 109 7.51 -3.89 6.49
CA PRO A 109 6.73 -3.09 5.55
C PRO A 109 5.45 -3.83 5.12
N ILE A 110 4.38 -3.06 4.96
CA ILE A 110 3.09 -3.51 4.45
C ILE A 110 3.26 -4.00 3.01
N GLY A 111 2.82 -5.23 2.73
CA GLY A 111 2.88 -5.87 1.42
C GLY A 111 4.22 -6.52 1.04
N PHE A 112 5.21 -6.58 1.94
CA PHE A 112 6.53 -7.15 1.65
C PHE A 112 7.06 -8.01 2.81
N ALA A 113 8.02 -8.90 2.53
CA ALA A 113 8.62 -9.76 3.54
C ALA A 113 9.69 -9.03 4.39
N SER A 114 10.35 -8.02 3.83
CA SER A 114 11.41 -7.26 4.52
C SER A 114 11.54 -5.81 4.02
N TRP A 115 12.19 -4.96 4.81
CA TRP A 115 12.54 -3.59 4.40
C TRP A 115 13.52 -3.56 3.22
N GLU A 116 14.40 -4.55 3.10
CA GLU A 116 15.32 -4.68 1.96
C GLU A 116 14.56 -4.90 0.66
N GLU A 117 13.59 -5.82 0.65
CA GLU A 117 12.72 -6.07 -0.50
C GLU A 117 11.91 -4.83 -0.89
N TYR A 118 11.39 -4.10 0.09
CA TYR A 118 10.66 -2.85 -0.13
C TYR A 118 11.55 -1.76 -0.75
N ASP A 119 12.75 -1.55 -0.20
CA ASP A 119 13.67 -0.51 -0.66
C ASP A 119 14.20 -0.82 -2.08
N GLU A 120 14.36 -2.11 -2.45
CA GLU A 120 14.70 -2.53 -3.82
C GLU A 120 13.59 -2.21 -4.84
N GLN A 121 12.32 -2.34 -4.46
CA GLN A 121 11.20 -2.06 -5.36
C GLN A 121 10.86 -0.55 -5.45
N LYS A 122 11.16 0.22 -4.41
CA LYS A 122 10.97 1.68 -4.38
C LYS A 122 12.00 2.43 -5.25
N ALA A 123 13.20 1.86 -5.43
CA ALA A 123 14.33 2.47 -6.15
C ALA A 123 14.16 2.47 -7.68
#